data_AF-A0A8J2PD80-F1
#
_entry.id   AF-A0A8J2PD80-F1
#
_cell.length_a   1.000
_cell.length_b   1.000
_cell.length_c   1.000
_cell.angle_alpha   90.00
_cell.angle_beta   90.00
_cell.angle_gamma   90.00
#
_symmetry.space_group_name_H-M   'P 1'
#
loop_
_entity.id
_entity.type
_entity.pdbx_description
1 polymer ?
#
loop_
_entity_poly.entity_id
_entity_poly.type
_entity_poly.pdbx_seq_one_letter_code
_entity_poly.pdbx_strand_id
1 'polypeptide(L)'
;TESVQSSQELKDSRFIAALQDQAQSTLIKYIGSTYPSQPLRFGKLLLLLPLLKSVKALTIEELFFRKTIGGIPIDRIICDMYKSGL
;
A
#
# COMPACT_ATOMS: atom_id res chain seq x y z
N THR A 1 -2.28 2.29 30.57
CA THR A 1 -1.10 1.78 29.87
C THR A 1 -1.61 0.97 28.69
N GLU A 2 -1.56 1.36 27.43
CA GLU A 2 -0.86 2.40 26.67
C GLU A 2 -1.84 2.83 25.55
N SER A 3 -1.88 4.12 25.23
CA SER A 3 -2.32 4.64 23.93
C SER A 3 -1.47 3.98 22.82
N VAL A 4 -1.95 3.68 21.61
CA VAL A 4 -2.23 4.65 20.55
C VAL A 4 -2.96 3.90 19.43
N GLN A 5 -4.10 4.42 18.97
CA GLN A 5 -4.55 4.17 17.60
C GLN A 5 -5.00 5.51 17.03
N SER A 6 -4.01 6.36 16.76
CA SER A 6 -4.18 7.54 15.92
C SER A 6 -4.43 7.05 14.50
N SER A 7 -5.69 6.78 14.16
CA SER A 7 -6.11 6.76 12.77
C SER A 7 -5.96 8.19 12.27
N GLN A 8 -4.77 8.55 11.78
CA GLN A 8 -4.55 9.85 11.16
C GLN A 8 -5.57 9.99 10.03
N GLU A 9 -6.44 10.97 10.15
CA GLU A 9 -7.37 11.31 9.08
C GLU A 9 -6.57 11.70 7.84
N LEU A 10 -6.95 11.11 6.70
CA LEU A 10 -6.34 11.42 5.42
C LEU A 10 -6.58 12.90 5.09
N LYS A 11 -5.51 13.63 4.81
CA LYS A 11 -5.57 15.08 4.51
C LYS A 11 -6.54 15.41 3.36
N ASP A 12 -6.55 14.60 2.31
CA ASP A 12 -7.47 14.74 1.19
C ASP A 12 -8.04 13.38 0.76
N SER A 13 -9.00 12.90 1.54
CA SER A 13 -9.69 11.62 1.28
C SER A 13 -10.36 11.57 -0.11
N ARG A 14 -10.86 12.71 -0.61
CA ARG A 14 -11.52 12.77 -1.93
C ARG A 14 -10.51 12.57 -3.06
N PHE A 15 -9.38 13.26 -3.00
CA PHE A 15 -8.31 13.07 -3.98
C PHE A 15 -7.75 11.64 -3.96
N ILE A 16 -7.57 11.07 -2.76
CA ILE A 16 -7.09 9.69 -2.61
C ILE A 16 -8.08 8.69 -3.22
N ALA A 17 -9.38 8.88 -3.00
CA ALA A 17 -10.42 8.05 -3.62
C ALA A 17 -10.39 8.17 -5.16
N ALA A 18 -10.26 9.39 -5.69
CA ALA A 18 -10.15 9.61 -7.13
C ALA A 18 -8.92 8.92 -7.74
N LEU A 19 -7.78 8.93 -7.04
CA LEU A 19 -6.57 8.24 -7.47
C LEU A 19 -6.77 6.71 -7.48
N GLN A 20 -7.48 6.18 -6.48
CA GLN A 20 -7.84 4.76 -6.44
C GLN A 20 -8.74 4.39 -7.62
N ASP A 21 -9.77 5.19 -7.92
CA ASP A 21 -10.68 4.96 -9.05
C ASP A 21 -9.92 4.98 -10.39
N GLN A 22 -8.99 5.92 -10.55
CA GLN A 22 -8.13 5.98 -11.73
C GLN A 22 -7.25 4.72 -11.88
N ALA A 23 -6.65 4.26 -10.79
CA ALA A 23 -5.83 3.05 -10.80
C ALA A 23 -6.66 1.80 -11.16
N GLN A 24 -7.87 1.67 -10.60
CA GLN A 24 -8.78 0.56 -10.91
C GLN A 24 -9.21 0.59 -12.38
N SER A 25 -9.64 1.74 -12.89
CA SER A 25 -10.04 1.91 -14.30
C SER A 25 -8.90 1.57 -15.26
N THR A 26 -7.69 2.03 -14.95
CA THR A 26 -6.48 1.72 -15.74
C THR A 26 -6.19 0.23 -15.76
N LEU A 27 -6.28 -0.44 -14.61
CA LEU A 27 -6.06 -1.89 -14.51
C LEU A 27 -7.12 -2.69 -15.28
N ILE A 28 -8.39 -2.31 -15.17
CA ILE A 28 -9.50 -2.94 -15.92
C ILE A 28 -9.25 -2.83 -17.43
N LYS A 29 -8.90 -1.63 -17.91
CA LYS A 29 -8.60 -1.38 -19.33
C LYS A 29 -7.42 -2.25 -19.80
N TYR A 30 -6.33 -2.29 -19.03
CA TYR A 30 -5.16 -3.08 -19.35
C TYR A 30 -5.46 -4.58 -19.42
N ILE A 31 -6.26 -5.10 -18.48
CA ILE A 31 -6.67 -6.51 -18.47
C ILE A 31 -7.56 -6.80 -19.69
N GLY A 32 -8.50 -5.91 -20.03
CA GLY A 32 -9.35 -6.06 -21.20
C GLY A 32 -8.57 -6.15 -22.51
N SER A 33 -7.50 -5.35 -22.66
CA SER A 33 -6.67 -5.38 -23.87
C SER A 33 -5.64 -6.51 -23.89
N THR A 34 -5.05 -6.86 -22.74
CA THR A 34 -3.90 -7.78 -22.66
C THR A 34 -4.31 -9.22 -22.37
N TYR A 35 -5.41 -9.43 -21.64
CA TYR A 35 -5.88 -10.74 -21.21
C TYR A 35 -7.40 -10.92 -21.50
N PRO A 36 -7.85 -10.77 -22.77
CA PRO A 36 -9.28 -10.77 -23.11
C PRO A 36 -9.99 -12.10 -22.76
N SER A 37 -9.26 -13.22 -22.73
CA SER A 37 -9.80 -14.53 -22.33
C SER A 37 -9.95 -14.71 -20.81
N GLN A 38 -9.55 -13.73 -20.00
CA GLN A 38 -9.57 -13.80 -18.54
C GLN A 38 -10.41 -12.67 -17.92
N PRO A 39 -11.73 -12.61 -18.18
CA PRO A 39 -12.58 -11.49 -17.73
C PRO A 39 -12.64 -11.34 -16.20
N LEU A 40 -12.42 -12.42 -15.45
CA LEU A 40 -12.44 -12.41 -13.99
C LEU A 40 -11.08 -12.06 -13.36
N ARG A 41 -10.04 -11.76 -14.16
CA ARG A 41 -8.68 -11.52 -13.64
C ARG A 41 -8.62 -10.33 -12.71
N PHE A 42 -9.36 -9.26 -12.99
CA PHE A 42 -9.43 -8.08 -12.11
C PHE A 42 -9.92 -8.46 -10.71
N GLY A 43 -11.05 -9.17 -10.63
CA GLY A 43 -11.61 -9.62 -9.35
C GLY A 43 -10.65 -10.54 -8.58
N LYS A 44 -9.99 -11.48 -9.26
CA LYS A 44 -8.97 -12.34 -8.64
C LYS A 44 -7.80 -11.54 -8.05
N LEU A 45 -7.33 -10.50 -8.75
CA LEU A 45 -6.27 -9.62 -8.23
C LEU A 45 -6.74 -8.81 -7.01
N LEU A 46 -7.99 -8.33 -6.98
CA LEU A 46 -8.54 -7.65 -5.80
C LEU A 46 -8.62 -8.56 -4.58
N LEU A 47 -8.91 -9.85 -4.76
CA LEU A 47 -8.89 -10.84 -3.66
C LEU A 47 -7.50 -11.08 -3.07
N LEU A 48 -6.42 -10.72 -3.77
CA LEU A 48 -5.06 -10.77 -3.23
C LEU A 48 -4.75 -9.59 -2.30
N LEU A 49 -5.43 -8.45 -2.42
CA LEU A 49 -5.14 -7.26 -1.61
C LEU A 49 -5.32 -7.51 -0.10
N PRO A 50 -6.39 -8.18 0.38
CA PRO A 50 -6.51 -8.55 1.79
C PRO A 50 -5.42 -9.54 2.24
N LEU A 51 -5.04 -10.49 1.38
CA LEU A 51 -3.96 -11.43 1.68
C LEU A 51 -2.63 -10.69 1.84
N LEU A 52 -2.35 -9.70 1.00
CA LEU A 52 -1.17 -8.84 1.13
C LEU A 52 -1.18 -8.06 2.46
N LYS A 53 -2.35 -7.55 2.87
CA LYS A 53 -2.54 -6.87 4.17
C LYS A 53 -2.39 -7.79 5.39
N SER A 54 -2.46 -9.11 5.21
CA SER A 54 -2.32 -10.05 6.33
C SER A 54 -0.88 -10.17 6.85
N VAL A 55 0.11 -9.75 6.04
CA VAL A 55 1.51 -9.74 6.44
C VAL A 55 1.74 -8.59 7.43
N LYS A 56 2.25 -8.91 8.62
CA LYS A 56 2.51 -7.91 9.66
C LYS A 56 3.65 -6.98 9.25
N ALA A 57 3.51 -5.68 9.57
CA ALA A 57 4.55 -4.68 9.32
C ALA A 57 5.91 -5.08 9.96
N LEU A 58 5.89 -5.58 11.20
CA LEU A 58 7.09 -6.07 11.89
C LEU A 58 7.80 -7.19 11.11
N THR A 59 7.05 -8.08 10.45
CA THR A 59 7.64 -9.14 9.62
C THR A 59 8.37 -8.56 8.42
N ILE A 60 7.80 -7.53 7.79
CA ILE A 60 8.45 -6.82 6.68
C ILE A 60 9.73 -6.11 7.16
N GLU A 61 9.68 -5.44 8.31
CA GLU A 61 10.84 -4.77 8.90
C GLU A 61 11.99 -5.74 9.20
N GLU A 62 11.71 -6.85 9.88
CA GLU A 62 12.73 -7.84 10.24
C GLU A 62 13.37 -8.51 9.01
N LEU A 63 12.56 -8.84 8.00
CA LEU A 63 13.07 -9.53 6.81
C LEU A 63 13.87 -8.62 5.88
N PHE A 64 13.41 -7.39 5.66
CA PHE A 64 13.93 -6.55 4.58
C PHE A 64 14.77 -5.37 5.06
N PHE A 65 14.57 -4.88 6.30
CA PHE A 65 15.11 -3.58 6.71
C PHE A 65 16.06 -3.67 7.91
N ARG A 66 15.82 -4.57 8.87
CA ARG A 66 16.55 -4.66 10.15
C ARG A 66 18.07 -4.66 10.00
N LYS A 67 18.61 -5.36 8.99
CA LYS A 67 20.05 -5.42 8.73
C LYS A 67 20.65 -4.09 8.26
N THR A 68 19.85 -3.26 7.58
CA THR A 68 20.30 -2.01 6.96
C THR A 68 20.07 -0.81 7.88
N ILE A 69 18.91 -0.74 8.51
CA ILE A 69 18.46 0.44 9.28
C ILE A 69 18.52 0.23 10.80
N GLY A 70 18.92 -0.95 11.25
CA GLY A 70 18.96 -1.30 12.67
C GLY A 70 17.56 -1.31 13.30
N GLY A 71 17.44 -0.81 14.52
CA GLY A 71 16.17 -0.73 15.26
C GLY A 71 15.31 0.49 14.95
N ILE A 72 15.62 1.24 13.90
CA ILE A 72 14.82 2.39 13.47
C ILE A 72 13.60 1.86 12.72
N PRO A 73 12.36 2.21 13.12
CA PRO A 73 11.16 1.73 12.42
C PRO A 73 11.06 2.39 11.04
N ILE A 74 10.54 1.66 10.05
CA ILE A 74 10.59 2.10 8.65
C ILE A 74 9.72 3.33 8.39
N ASP A 75 8.59 3.45 9.10
CA ASP A 75 7.67 4.57 8.99
C ASP A 75 8.35 5.91 9.33
N ARG A 76 9.26 5.91 10.32
CA ARG A 76 10.09 7.07 10.67
C ARG A 76 11.02 7.46 9.53
N ILE A 77 11.68 6.48 8.90
CA ILE A 77 12.57 6.74 7.76
C ILE A 77 11.79 7.32 6.59
N ILE A 78 10.63 6.76 6.27
CA ILE A 78 9.76 7.27 5.20
C ILE A 78 9.31 8.70 5.51
N CYS A 79 8.94 8.98 6.77
CA CYS A 79 8.60 10.33 7.22
C CYS A 79 9.76 11.32 7.06
N ASP A 80 10.97 10.92 7.44
CA ASP A 80 12.17 11.74 7.33
C ASP A 80 12.51 11.99 5.85
N MET A 81 12.46 10.96 5.00
CA MET A 81 12.65 11.09 3.54
C MET A 81 11.67 12.09 2.91
N TYR A 82 10.39 12.04 3.29
CA TYR A 82 9.38 12.97 2.79
C TYR A 82 9.61 14.40 3.28
N LYS A 83 10.03 14.60 4.53
CA LYS A 83 10.26 15.93 5.13
C LYS A 83 11.56 16.57 4.67
N SER A 84 12.60 15.78 4.41
CA SER A 84 13.92 16.26 4.01
C SER A 84 13.99 16.72 2.55
N GLY A 85 12.92 16.53 1.76
CA GLY A 85 12.82 17.05 0.39
C GLY A 85 13.94 16.57 -0.52
N LEU A 86 13.86 15.31 -0.96
CA LEU A 86 14.33 14.97 -2.31
C LEU A 86 13.31 15.44 -3.34
#